data_AF-A0AA42MCS6-F1
#
_entry.id   AF-A0AA42MCS6-F1
#
_cell.length_a   1.000
_cell.length_b   1.000
_cell.length_c   1.000
_cell.angle_alpha   90.00
_cell.angle_beta   90.00
_cell.angle_gamma   90.00
#
_symmetry.space_group_name_H-M   'P 1'
#
loop_
_entity.id
_entity.type
_entity.pdbx_description
1 polymer ?
#
loop_
_entity_poly.entity_id
_entity_poly.type
_entity_poly.pdbx_seq_one_letter_code
_entity_poly.pdbx_strand_id
1 'polypeptide(L)'
;GKPVAAVCHAPGVLRHVKTSDGKPLVSGKSVTGFTNTEEAAVGLTEIVPFLVEDMLKENGGHYSKAGDWQVHVQVDGLLVTGQNPASSAATATALLQLLK
;
A
#
# COMPACT_ATOMS: atom_id res chain seq x y z
N GLY A 1 -2.50 -18.51 -4.11
CA GLY A 1 -3.40 -17.39 -3.78
C GLY A 1 -3.90 -16.75 -5.05
N LYS A 2 -4.79 -15.76 -4.98
CA LYS A 2 -5.16 -14.90 -6.11
C LYS A 2 -4.41 -13.56 -6.01
N PRO A 3 -4.09 -12.90 -7.12
CA PRO A 3 -3.57 -11.53 -7.08
C PRO A 3 -4.52 -10.58 -6.34
N VAL A 4 -3.96 -9.68 -5.54
CA VAL A 4 -4.69 -8.63 -4.80
C VAL A 4 -4.01 -7.29 -5.06
N ALA A 5 -4.79 -6.27 -5.38
CA ALA A 5 -4.29 -4.91 -5.58
C ALA A 5 -5.02 -3.92 -4.68
N ALA A 6 -4.29 -2.93 -4.16
CA ALA A 6 -4.84 -1.81 -3.39
C ALA A 6 -4.08 -0.52 -3.73
N VAL A 7 -4.75 0.64 -3.75
CA VAL A 7 -4.14 1.93 -4.10
C VAL A 7 -4.59 3.03 -3.13
N CYS A 8 -3.76 4.06 -2.93
CA CYS A 8 -4.05 5.20 -2.06
C CYS A 8 -4.18 4.77 -0.59
N HIS A 9 -5.33 5.00 0.05
CA HIS A 9 -5.59 4.54 1.42
C HIS A 9 -5.94 3.06 1.52
N ALA A 10 -6.32 2.42 0.41
CA ALA A 10 -6.81 1.05 0.41
C ALA A 10 -5.82 0.01 0.98
N PRO A 11 -4.47 0.14 0.86
CA PRO A 11 -3.54 -0.72 1.60
C PRO A 11 -3.79 -0.75 3.12
N GLY A 12 -4.50 0.25 3.66
CA GLY A 12 -5.06 0.27 5.01
C GLY A 12 -5.86 -0.97 5.41
N VAL A 13 -6.51 -1.66 4.45
CA VAL A 13 -7.25 -2.90 4.73
C VAL A 13 -6.35 -4.04 5.25
N LEU A 14 -5.04 -3.94 5.03
CA LEU A 14 -4.06 -4.94 5.45
C LEU A 14 -3.65 -4.80 6.93
N ARG A 15 -4.12 -3.76 7.63
CA ARG A 15 -3.74 -3.44 9.01
C ARG A 15 -3.82 -4.61 9.99
N HIS A 16 -4.82 -5.47 9.84
CA HIS A 16 -5.06 -6.61 10.73
C HIS A 16 -5.04 -7.95 10.02
N VAL A 17 -4.65 -7.98 8.74
CA VAL A 17 -4.60 -9.23 7.96
C VAL A 17 -3.35 -10.01 8.33
N LYS A 18 -3.54 -11.27 8.70
CA LYS A 18 -2.45 -12.16 9.14
C LYS A 18 -2.36 -13.39 8.25
N THR A 19 -1.15 -13.91 8.09
CA THR A 19 -0.87 -15.23 7.51
C THR A 19 -1.30 -16.35 8.46
N SER A 20 -1.29 -17.60 7.98
CA SER A 20 -1.66 -18.77 8.80
C SER A 20 -0.73 -19.01 9.99
N ASP A 21 0.50 -18.50 9.96
CA ASP A 21 1.45 -18.50 11.09
C ASP A 21 1.29 -17.27 12.01
N GLY A 22 0.27 -16.45 11.78
CA GLY A 22 -0.12 -15.33 12.66
C GLY A 22 0.65 -14.02 12.45
N LYS A 23 1.61 -13.96 11.51
CA LYS A 23 2.35 -12.73 11.19
C LYS A 23 1.51 -11.78 10.33
N PRO A 24 1.72 -10.45 10.39
CA PRO A 24 1.08 -9.53 9.46
C PRO A 24 1.37 -9.94 8.01
N LEU A 25 0.36 -9.87 7.13
CA LEU A 25 0.49 -10.28 5.73
C LEU A 25 1.59 -9.51 4.99
N VAL A 26 1.79 -8.25 5.35
CA VAL A 26 2.79 -7.35 4.74
C VAL A 26 4.19 -7.51 5.31
N SER A 27 4.39 -8.32 6.35
CA SER A 27 5.70 -8.51 6.98
C SER A 27 6.74 -8.99 5.98
N GLY A 28 7.80 -8.22 5.79
CA GLY A 28 8.90 -8.49 4.85
C GLY A 28 8.58 -8.22 3.38
N LYS A 29 7.38 -7.71 3.05
CA LYS A 29 6.97 -7.43 1.67
C LYS A 29 7.28 -6.01 1.23
N SER A 30 7.61 -5.84 -0.04
CA SER A 30 7.66 -4.51 -0.67
C SER A 30 6.26 -3.95 -0.82
N VAL A 31 6.00 -2.79 -0.22
CA VAL A 31 4.67 -2.17 -0.19
C VAL A 31 4.74 -0.65 -0.39
N THR A 32 3.62 -0.08 -0.82
CA THR A 32 3.38 1.36 -0.81
C THR A 32 1.90 1.63 -0.50
N GLY A 33 1.54 2.91 -0.40
CA GLY A 33 0.22 3.43 -0.05
C GLY A 33 0.33 4.92 0.19
N PHE A 34 -0.78 5.58 0.50
CA PHE A 34 -0.82 7.03 0.69
C PHE A 34 0.22 7.46 1.72
N THR A 35 1.04 8.44 1.36
CA THR A 35 2.19 8.81 2.18
C THR A 35 1.75 9.71 3.34
N ASN A 36 2.53 9.72 4.42
CA ASN A 36 2.28 10.66 5.52
C ASN A 36 2.37 12.13 5.06
N THR A 37 3.20 12.42 4.04
CA THR A 37 3.37 13.76 3.48
C THR A 37 2.18 14.17 2.62
N GLU A 38 1.59 13.24 1.85
CA GLU A 38 0.33 13.46 1.14
C GLU A 38 -0.84 13.65 2.11
N GLU A 39 -0.89 12.89 3.22
CA GLU A 39 -1.92 13.06 4.27
C GLU A 39 -1.80 14.43 4.97
N ALA A 40 -0.57 14.86 5.27
CA ALA A 40 -0.31 16.17 5.84
C ALA A 40 -0.69 17.29 4.85
N ALA A 41 -0.41 17.11 3.56
CA ALA A 41 -0.75 18.08 2.52
C ALA A 41 -2.27 18.28 2.36
N VAL A 42 -3.08 17.25 2.65
CA VAL A 42 -4.56 17.37 2.67
C VAL A 42 -5.12 17.77 4.04
N GLY A 43 -4.26 17.93 5.06
CA GLY A 43 -4.63 18.45 6.38
C GLY A 43 -5.43 17.47 7.24
N LEU A 44 -5.33 16.17 6.98
CA LEU A 44 -6.14 15.14 7.64
C LEU A 44 -5.36 14.25 8.61
N THR A 45 -4.07 14.49 8.82
CA THR A 45 -3.18 13.70 9.71
C THR A 45 -3.79 13.45 11.10
N GLU A 46 -4.38 14.48 11.72
CA GLU A 46 -4.98 14.38 13.07
C GLU A 46 -6.44 13.91 13.06
N ILE A 47 -7.01 13.68 11.88
CA ILE A 47 -8.41 13.27 11.69
C ILE A 47 -8.51 11.77 11.39
N VAL A 48 -7.56 11.24 10.61
CA VAL A 48 -7.54 9.83 10.26
C VAL A 48 -7.22 8.97 11.50
N PRO A 49 -7.82 7.77 11.63
CA PRO A 49 -7.62 6.92 12.81
C PRO A 49 -6.22 6.27 12.87
N PHE A 50 -5.47 6.33 11.77
CA PHE A 50 -4.07 5.92 11.64
C PHE A 50 -3.53 6.39 10.29
N LEU A 51 -2.21 6.47 10.17
CA LEU A 51 -1.51 6.76 8.92
C LEU A 51 -1.14 5.46 8.19
N VAL A 52 -1.42 5.39 6.89
CA VAL A 52 -1.23 4.16 6.10
C VAL A 52 0.24 3.79 5.97
N GLU A 53 1.12 4.77 5.72
CA GLU A 53 2.57 4.55 5.63
C GLU A 53 3.14 4.01 6.95
N ASP A 54 2.77 4.60 8.09
CA ASP A 54 3.24 4.13 9.40
C ASP A 54 2.72 2.74 9.72
N MET A 55 1.43 2.50 9.53
CA MET A 55 0.82 1.19 9.75
C MET A 55 1.51 0.09 8.92
N LEU A 56 1.83 0.35 7.65
CA LEU A 56 2.51 -0.62 6.80
C LEU A 56 3.92 -0.92 7.31
N LYS A 57 4.66 0.09 7.78
CA LYS A 57 6.00 -0.08 8.38
C LYS A 57 5.94 -0.82 9.71
N GLU A 58 5.00 -0.47 10.59
CA GLU A 58 4.78 -1.12 11.89
C GLU A 58 4.45 -2.61 11.73
N ASN A 59 3.71 -2.96 10.68
CA ASN A 59 3.43 -4.35 10.32
C ASN A 59 4.60 -5.06 9.60
N GLY A 60 5.78 -4.44 9.55
CA GLY A 60 7.00 -5.02 8.99
C GLY A 60 7.11 -4.94 7.48
N GLY A 61 6.28 -4.14 6.81
CA GLY A 61 6.37 -3.90 5.38
C GLY A 61 7.58 -3.04 5.01
N HIS A 62 8.27 -3.41 3.93
CA HIS A 62 9.31 -2.60 3.30
C HIS A 62 8.65 -1.48 2.50
N TYR A 63 8.20 -0.46 3.20
CA TYR A 63 7.50 0.68 2.61
C TYR A 63 8.45 1.54 1.76
N SER A 64 8.00 1.90 0.56
CA SER A 64 8.68 2.89 -0.29
C SER A 64 7.66 3.84 -0.93
N LYS A 65 8.12 5.03 -1.31
CA LYS A 65 7.31 6.06 -1.94
C LYS A 65 8.12 6.83 -2.99
N ALA A 66 7.42 7.35 -4.00
CA ALA A 66 7.91 8.44 -4.83
C ALA A 66 7.59 9.79 -4.17
N GLY A 67 7.89 10.89 -4.86
CA GLY A 67 7.42 12.21 -4.44
C GLY A 67 5.90 12.27 -4.36
N ASP A 68 5.37 13.19 -3.56
CA ASP A 68 3.92 13.37 -3.41
C ASP A 68 3.25 13.54 -4.77
N TRP A 69 2.10 12.88 -4.94
CA TRP A 69 1.28 12.89 -6.15
C TRP A 69 1.93 12.25 -7.39
N GLN A 70 3.13 11.68 -7.26
CA GLN A 70 3.78 10.94 -8.34
C GLN A 70 3.31 9.50 -8.41
N VAL A 71 3.39 8.90 -9.61
CA VAL A 71 3.07 7.49 -9.82
C VAL A 71 4.11 6.61 -9.10
N HIS A 72 3.65 5.72 -8.22
CA HIS A 72 4.49 4.71 -7.59
C HIS A 72 3.70 3.44 -7.30
N VAL A 73 4.26 2.30 -7.69
CA VAL A 73 3.63 0.98 -7.57
C VAL A 73 4.66 -0.01 -7.07
N GLN A 74 4.28 -0.83 -6.10
CA GLN A 74 5.05 -1.98 -5.62
C GLN A 74 4.33 -3.28 -5.96
N VAL A 75 5.08 -4.26 -6.45
CA VAL A 75 4.60 -5.62 -6.75
C VAL A 75 5.48 -6.60 -5.99
N ASP A 76 4.87 -7.35 -5.06
CA ASP A 76 5.53 -8.39 -4.27
C ASP A 76 4.74 -9.69 -4.35
N GLY A 77 5.17 -10.58 -5.25
CA GLY A 77 4.46 -11.82 -5.56
C GLY A 77 3.05 -11.54 -6.09
N LEU A 78 2.04 -11.86 -5.28
CA LEU A 78 0.62 -11.67 -5.61
C LEU A 78 0.02 -10.38 -5.03
N LEU A 79 0.79 -9.60 -4.28
CA LEU A 79 0.33 -8.34 -3.70
C LEU A 79 0.83 -7.16 -4.54
N VAL A 80 -0.09 -6.35 -5.02
CA VAL A 80 0.18 -5.08 -5.72
C VAL A 80 -0.31 -3.93 -4.84
N THR A 81 0.53 -2.92 -4.63
CA THR A 81 0.14 -1.70 -3.93
C THR A 81 0.51 -0.46 -4.72
N GLY A 82 -0.33 0.57 -4.69
CA GLY A 82 -0.10 1.86 -5.34
C GLY A 82 -0.21 3.03 -4.37
N GLN A 83 0.63 4.05 -4.55
CA GLN A 83 0.78 5.13 -3.58
C GLN A 83 -0.47 6.02 -3.47
N ASN A 84 -0.99 6.50 -4.59
CA ASN A 84 -1.96 7.61 -4.63
C ASN A 84 -2.88 7.51 -5.86
N PRO A 85 -3.84 8.43 -6.07
CA PRO A 85 -4.75 8.35 -7.22
C PRO A 85 -4.05 8.31 -8.58
N ALA A 86 -2.92 9.02 -8.74
CA ALA A 86 -2.13 8.98 -9.98
C ALA A 86 -1.59 7.57 -10.29
N SER A 87 -1.40 6.74 -9.26
CA SER A 87 -0.91 5.37 -9.39
C SER A 87 -1.97 4.37 -9.85
N SER A 88 -3.25 4.74 -9.91
CA SER A 88 -4.37 3.81 -10.18
C SER A 88 -4.22 2.99 -11.47
N ALA A 89 -3.89 3.64 -12.58
CA ALA A 89 -3.75 2.96 -13.87
C ALA A 89 -2.54 2.01 -13.90
N ALA A 90 -1.43 2.41 -13.27
CA ALA A 90 -0.23 1.59 -13.17
C ALA A 90 -0.47 0.37 -12.25
N THR A 91 -1.16 0.55 -11.12
CA THR A 91 -1.57 -0.54 -10.23
C THR A 91 -2.48 -1.54 -10.93
N ALA A 92 -3.48 -1.08 -11.69
CA ALA A 92 -4.36 -1.95 -12.46
C ALA A 92 -3.61 -2.72 -13.56
N THR A 93 -2.68 -2.06 -14.26
CA THR A 93 -1.84 -2.70 -15.28
C THR A 93 -0.97 -3.79 -14.68
N ALA A 94 -0.33 -3.53 -13.53
CA ALA A 94 0.46 -4.51 -12.80
C ALA A 94 -0.39 -5.71 -12.34
N LEU A 95 -1.61 -5.47 -11.85
CA LEU A 95 -2.53 -6.55 -11.49
C LEU A 95 -2.89 -7.43 -12.70
N LEU A 96 -3.22 -6.83 -13.85
CA LEU A 96 -3.57 -7.57 -15.07
C LEU A 96 -2.41 -8.43 -15.58
N GLN A 97 -1.16 -8.01 -15.37
CA GLN A 97 0.02 -8.82 -15.72
C GLN A 97 0.10 -10.11 -14.88
N LEU A 98 -0.43 -10.11 -13.65
CA LEU A 98 -0.45 -11.29 -12.77
C LEU A 98 -1.64 -12.25 -13.04
N LEU A 99 -2.56 -11.87 -13.93
CA LEU A 99 -3.75 -12.67 -14.28
C LEU A 99 -3.60 -13.44 -15.60
N LYS A 100 -2.45 -13.29 -16.27
CA LYS A 100 -2.09 -14.06 -17.45
C LYS A 100 -1.57 -15.44 -17.05
#